data_AF-A0A4Y7ZFU4-F1
#
_entry.id   AF-A0A4Y7ZFU4-F1
#
_cell.length_a   1.000
_cell.length_b   1.000
_cell.length_c   1.000
_cell.angle_alpha   90.00
_cell.angle_beta   90.00
_cell.angle_gamma   90.00
#
_symmetry.space_group_name_H-M   'P 1'
#
loop_
_entity.id
_entity.type
_entity.pdbx_description
1 polymer ?
#
loop_
_entity_poly.entity_id
_entity_poly.type
_entity_poly.pdbx_seq_one_letter_code
_entity_poly.pdbx_strand_id
1 'polypeptide(L)'
;IQGYNGIAINDDKHQIILQAQTWGSVGEQQTLKPAIEQLQVQLTKLGTPDTFSTTKFTADSGFHSEINLEFMATTGLDAYMADTAFRSRNPLFQQSETYLSEQEKRRLKRSKGRSRLFNSKDFHFNEKQGSCHCPAGKALWLSVKNIETTGRQYVRFSGFLKDCRVCPLQTQCMRKPPTKQGRQVQFEINKSTKRISYTDKMRVKIDSSAGRRQYSKRLGAIEPVFGNITVNKGMNKFTLRGQDKVNTQWKMY
;
A
#
# COMPACT_ATOMS: atom_id res chain seq x y z
N ILE A 1 0.72 16.53 18.22
CA ILE A 1 1.48 17.08 17.09
C ILE A 1 0.74 16.66 15.83
N GLN A 2 0.09 17.60 15.13
CA GLN A 2 -0.47 17.33 13.81
C GLN A 2 0.69 17.33 12.80
N GLY A 3 0.88 16.23 12.08
CA GLY A 3 1.82 16.16 10.97
C GLY A 3 1.16 16.74 9.71
N TYR A 4 1.95 17.41 8.87
CA TYR A 4 1.54 17.85 7.55
C TYR A 4 2.32 17.08 6.49
N ASN A 5 1.65 16.71 5.40
CA ASN A 5 2.27 16.13 4.21
C ASN A 5 2.23 17.18 3.10
N GLY A 6 3.40 17.55 2.57
CA GLY A 6 3.53 18.36 1.37
C GLY A 6 3.49 17.47 0.14
N ILE A 7 2.49 17.65 -0.72
CA ILE A 7 2.42 16.96 -2.01
C ILE A 7 2.77 17.97 -3.11
N ALA A 8 3.51 17.50 -4.10
CA ALA A 8 3.82 18.21 -5.32
C ALA A 8 3.54 17.30 -6.52
N ILE A 9 3.10 17.91 -7.61
CA ILE A 9 3.01 17.31 -8.94
C ILE A 9 3.91 18.12 -9.86
N ASN A 10 4.85 17.45 -10.51
CA ASN A 10 5.80 18.08 -11.43
C ASN A 10 5.77 17.43 -12.80
N ASP A 11 6.32 18.14 -13.79
CA ASP A 11 6.56 17.58 -15.12
C ASP A 11 7.84 16.73 -15.15
N ASP A 12 7.90 15.75 -16.06
CA ASP A 12 9.03 14.81 -16.14
C ASP A 12 10.25 15.38 -16.87
N LYS A 13 10.07 16.36 -17.75
CA LYS A 13 11.10 16.86 -18.67
C LYS A 13 11.93 17.98 -18.05
N HIS A 14 11.28 18.92 -17.37
CA HIS A 14 11.86 20.12 -16.81
C HIS A 14 11.83 20.13 -15.28
N GLN A 15 11.17 19.16 -14.65
CA GLN A 15 11.06 19.06 -13.19
C GLN A 15 10.42 20.30 -12.54
N ILE A 16 9.56 20.99 -13.29
CA ILE A 16 8.79 22.15 -12.85
C ILE A 16 7.59 21.66 -12.05
N ILE A 17 7.43 22.19 -10.86
CA ILE A 17 6.25 21.94 -10.01
C ILE A 17 5.06 22.67 -10.62
N LEU A 18 4.06 21.90 -11.05
CA LEU A 18 2.81 22.41 -11.63
C LEU A 18 1.76 22.63 -10.53
N GLN A 19 1.72 21.75 -9.53
CA GLN A 19 0.81 21.83 -8.40
C GLN A 19 1.56 21.49 -7.10
N ALA A 20 1.28 22.23 -6.03
CA ALA A 20 1.80 21.95 -4.69
C ALA A 20 0.76 22.32 -3.63
N GLN A 21 0.59 21.47 -2.62
CA GLN A 21 -0.26 21.77 -1.46
C GLN A 21 0.20 20.99 -0.23
N THR A 22 -0.23 21.43 0.96
CA THR A 22 -0.04 20.67 2.21
C THR A 22 -1.36 20.18 2.79
N TRP A 23 -1.35 18.98 3.35
CA TRP A 23 -2.51 18.36 4.00
C TRP A 23 -2.19 17.97 5.44
N GLY A 24 -3.10 18.29 6.36
CA GLY A 24 -3.02 17.90 7.77
C GLY A 24 -3.49 16.47 8.02
N SER A 25 -3.01 15.49 7.25
CA SER A 25 -3.35 14.07 7.41
C SER A 25 -2.12 13.20 7.36
N VAL A 26 -2.17 12.08 8.08
CA VAL A 26 -1.10 11.07 8.09
C VAL A 26 -1.10 10.25 6.79
N GLY A 27 -2.26 10.08 6.15
CA GLY A 27 -2.40 9.28 4.93
C GLY A 27 -2.35 10.13 3.66
N GLU A 28 -1.55 9.70 2.67
CA GLU A 28 -1.45 10.35 1.35
C GLU A 28 -2.58 9.94 0.39
N GLN A 29 -3.25 8.81 0.64
CA GLN A 29 -4.28 8.28 -0.26
C GLN A 29 -5.38 9.31 -0.55
N GLN A 30 -5.85 10.01 0.48
CA GLN A 30 -6.94 10.99 0.35
C GLN A 30 -6.56 12.29 -0.37
N THR A 31 -5.27 12.53 -0.64
CA THR A 31 -4.80 13.79 -1.22
C THR A 31 -4.70 13.73 -2.75
N LEU A 32 -4.66 12.53 -3.34
CA LEU A 32 -4.48 12.35 -4.79
C LEU A 32 -5.58 13.03 -5.61
N LYS A 33 -6.84 12.67 -5.38
CA LYS A 33 -7.98 13.20 -6.15
C LYS A 33 -8.04 14.73 -6.08
N PRO A 34 -8.01 15.37 -4.89
CA PRO A 34 -7.94 16.83 -4.79
C PRO A 34 -6.75 17.45 -5.53
N ALA A 35 -5.57 16.82 -5.49
CA ALA A 35 -4.38 17.35 -6.16
C ALA A 35 -4.52 17.30 -7.69
N ILE A 36 -5.08 16.22 -8.25
CA ILE A 36 -5.36 16.08 -9.68
C ILE A 36 -6.40 17.09 -10.15
N GLU A 37 -7.50 17.25 -9.40
CA GLU A 37 -8.54 18.23 -9.71
C GLU A 37 -7.99 19.67 -9.70
N GLN A 38 -7.13 20.01 -8.75
CA GLN A 38 -6.47 21.31 -8.71
C GLN A 38 -5.51 21.53 -9.88
N LEU A 39 -4.73 20.50 -10.24
CA LEU A 39 -3.88 20.56 -11.42
C LEU A 39 -4.71 20.80 -12.69
N GLN A 40 -5.88 20.17 -12.81
CA GLN A 40 -6.80 20.42 -13.93
C GLN A 40 -7.27 21.85 -13.99
N VAL A 41 -7.65 22.44 -12.85
CA VAL A 41 -8.00 23.87 -12.79
C VAL A 41 -6.82 24.75 -13.20
N GLN A 42 -5.60 24.42 -12.78
CA GLN A 42 -4.41 25.19 -13.15
C GLN A 42 -4.09 25.11 -14.65
N LEU A 43 -4.12 23.92 -15.25
CA LEU A 43 -3.86 23.75 -16.69
C LEU A 43 -4.93 24.41 -17.55
N THR A 44 -6.19 24.39 -17.13
CA THR A 44 -7.27 25.14 -17.80
C THR A 44 -7.00 26.65 -17.77
N LYS A 45 -6.56 27.19 -16.62
CA LYS A 45 -6.19 28.62 -16.51
C LYS A 45 -4.98 28.99 -17.39
N LEU A 46 -4.08 28.04 -17.62
CA LEU A 46 -2.92 28.20 -18.50
C LEU A 46 -3.26 27.97 -19.99
N GLY A 47 -4.52 27.69 -20.33
CA GLY A 47 -4.95 27.47 -21.72
C GLY A 47 -4.51 26.13 -22.31
N THR A 48 -4.16 25.14 -21.49
CA THR A 48 -3.69 23.82 -21.93
C THR A 48 -4.50 22.65 -21.31
N PRO A 49 -5.84 22.67 -21.37
CA PRO A 49 -6.69 21.68 -20.70
C PRO A 49 -6.49 20.25 -21.24
N ASP A 50 -6.18 20.10 -22.52
CA ASP A 50 -6.06 18.79 -23.20
C ASP A 50 -4.80 18.02 -22.81
N THR A 51 -3.88 18.65 -22.08
CA THR A 51 -2.64 18.03 -21.60
C THR A 51 -2.91 16.73 -20.83
N PHE A 52 -3.98 16.65 -20.06
CA PHE A 52 -4.34 15.45 -19.30
C PHE A 52 -4.57 14.20 -20.17
N SER A 53 -5.12 14.38 -21.37
CA SER A 53 -5.48 13.26 -22.26
C SER A 53 -4.25 12.54 -22.84
N THR A 54 -3.14 13.25 -22.97
CA THR A 54 -1.88 12.72 -23.54
C THR A 54 -0.83 12.40 -22.47
N THR A 55 -1.06 12.86 -21.24
CA THR A 55 -0.08 12.75 -20.14
C THR A 55 -0.18 11.42 -19.41
N LYS A 56 0.98 10.89 -19.02
CA LYS A 56 1.10 9.72 -18.17
C LYS A 56 1.37 10.14 -16.74
N PHE A 57 0.54 9.67 -15.81
CA PHE A 57 0.67 10.00 -14.40
C PHE A 57 1.38 8.87 -13.65
N THR A 58 2.44 9.19 -12.92
CA THR A 58 3.06 8.25 -11.98
C THR A 58 2.86 8.74 -10.56
N ALA A 59 2.41 7.88 -9.67
CA ALA A 59 2.23 8.20 -8.25
C ALA A 59 2.94 7.17 -7.36
N ASP A 60 3.50 7.63 -6.24
CA ASP A 60 4.14 6.75 -5.28
C ASP A 60 3.18 5.77 -4.62
N SER A 61 3.73 4.71 -4.04
CA SER A 61 2.94 3.65 -3.41
C SER A 61 2.11 4.13 -2.22
N GLY A 62 2.42 5.30 -1.65
CA GLY A 62 1.62 5.91 -0.58
C GLY A 62 0.24 6.39 -1.05
N PHE A 63 0.09 6.68 -2.34
CA PHE A 63 -1.20 7.03 -2.95
C PHE A 63 -2.04 5.81 -3.36
N HIS A 64 -1.50 4.59 -3.28
CA HIS A 64 -2.20 3.39 -3.70
C HIS A 64 -3.41 3.08 -2.82
N SER A 65 -4.61 3.18 -3.40
CA SER A 65 -5.87 2.74 -2.83
C SER A 65 -6.83 2.33 -3.94
N GLU A 66 -7.81 1.46 -3.64
CA GLU A 66 -8.82 1.05 -4.63
C GLU A 66 -9.63 2.26 -5.13
N ILE A 67 -9.98 3.18 -4.22
CA ILE A 67 -10.70 4.43 -4.53
C ILE A 67 -9.91 5.29 -5.53
N ASN A 68 -8.61 5.44 -5.32
CA ASN A 68 -7.77 6.23 -6.21
C ASN A 68 -7.59 5.57 -7.57
N LEU A 69 -7.42 4.25 -7.60
CA LEU A 69 -7.29 3.53 -8.86
C LEU A 69 -8.60 3.54 -9.66
N GLU A 70 -9.74 3.43 -8.99
CA GLU A 70 -11.05 3.64 -9.60
C GLU A 70 -11.16 5.04 -10.19
N PHE A 71 -10.87 6.08 -9.41
CA PHE A 71 -10.91 7.47 -9.85
C PHE A 71 -10.03 7.72 -11.10
N MET A 72 -8.77 7.27 -11.09
CA MET A 72 -7.87 7.44 -12.24
C MET A 72 -8.36 6.66 -13.47
N ALA A 73 -8.97 5.49 -13.28
CA ALA A 73 -9.50 4.71 -14.38
C ALA A 73 -10.79 5.31 -14.96
N THR A 74 -11.68 5.85 -14.13
CA THR A 74 -12.96 6.45 -14.58
C THR A 74 -12.77 7.81 -15.25
N THR A 75 -11.72 8.54 -14.89
CA THR A 75 -11.35 9.81 -15.53
C THR A 75 -10.65 9.64 -16.88
N GLY A 76 -10.26 8.40 -17.23
CA GLY A 76 -9.57 8.10 -18.49
C GLY A 76 -8.07 8.46 -18.49
N LEU A 77 -7.49 8.80 -17.34
CA LEU A 77 -6.08 9.18 -17.23
C LEU A 77 -5.15 7.96 -17.32
N ASP A 78 -4.06 8.08 -18.08
CA ASP A 78 -3.04 7.02 -18.15
C ASP A 78 -2.14 7.02 -16.90
N ALA A 79 -2.62 6.38 -15.83
CA ALA A 79 -1.92 6.34 -14.53
C ALA A 79 -1.12 5.05 -14.29
N TYR A 80 -0.04 5.16 -13.52
CA TYR A 80 0.82 4.08 -13.03
C TYR A 80 1.07 4.29 -11.53
N MET A 81 0.56 3.37 -10.71
CA MET A 81 0.62 3.47 -9.26
C MET A 81 0.90 2.09 -8.65
N ALA A 82 2.02 1.96 -7.94
CA ALA A 82 2.46 0.68 -7.41
C ALA A 82 1.80 0.35 -6.07
N ASP A 83 1.39 -0.91 -5.90
CA ASP A 83 1.07 -1.43 -4.57
C ASP A 83 2.35 -1.71 -3.76
N THR A 84 2.19 -1.99 -2.47
CA THR A 84 3.32 -2.25 -1.55
C THR A 84 4.11 -3.52 -1.88
N ALA A 85 3.53 -4.44 -2.67
CA ALA A 85 4.14 -5.69 -3.08
C ALA A 85 4.78 -5.61 -4.49
N PHE A 86 4.76 -4.46 -5.15
CA PHE A 86 5.32 -4.27 -6.48
C PHE A 86 6.79 -4.67 -6.56
N ARG A 87 7.61 -4.24 -5.58
CA ARG A 87 9.03 -4.61 -5.54
C ARG A 87 9.24 -6.12 -5.41
N SER A 88 8.44 -6.81 -4.58
CA SER A 88 8.60 -8.27 -4.41
C SER A 88 8.17 -9.08 -5.63
N ARG A 89 7.33 -8.52 -6.51
CA ARG A 89 6.91 -9.17 -7.75
C ARG A 89 7.90 -8.98 -8.89
N ASN A 90 8.85 -8.06 -8.77
CA ASN A 90 9.83 -7.84 -9.81
C ASN A 90 10.85 -9.01 -9.83
N PRO A 91 11.03 -9.69 -10.98
CA PRO A 91 11.95 -10.83 -11.10
C PRO A 91 13.37 -10.54 -10.63
N LEU A 92 13.85 -9.30 -10.79
CA LEU A 92 15.20 -8.89 -10.38
C LEU A 92 15.43 -9.02 -8.86
N PHE A 93 14.39 -8.94 -8.05
CA PHE A 93 14.52 -9.04 -6.59
C PHE A 93 14.28 -10.46 -6.07
N GLN A 94 13.82 -11.40 -6.88
CA GLN A 94 13.58 -12.78 -6.44
C GLN A 94 14.87 -13.51 -6.07
N GLN A 95 15.97 -13.19 -6.76
CA GLN A 95 17.29 -13.77 -6.53
C GLN A 95 18.20 -12.84 -5.70
N SER A 96 17.71 -11.70 -5.24
CA SER A 96 18.53 -10.70 -4.54
C SER A 96 18.64 -11.02 -3.04
N GLU A 97 19.83 -11.45 -2.62
CA GLU A 97 20.14 -11.66 -1.20
C GLU A 97 20.07 -10.35 -0.39
N THR A 98 20.53 -9.24 -0.97
CA THR A 98 20.51 -7.93 -0.33
C THR A 98 19.08 -7.46 -0.04
N TYR A 99 18.15 -7.67 -0.99
CA TYR A 99 16.75 -7.31 -0.81
C TYR A 99 16.10 -8.08 0.36
N LEU A 100 16.29 -9.41 0.40
CA LEU A 100 15.73 -10.26 1.45
C LEU A 100 16.31 -9.90 2.83
N SER A 101 17.63 -9.68 2.90
CA SER A 101 18.31 -9.32 4.15
C SER A 101 17.84 -7.95 4.69
N GLU A 102 17.72 -6.93 3.85
CA GLU A 102 17.23 -5.61 4.24
C GLU A 102 15.76 -5.63 4.66
N GLN A 103 14.93 -6.44 3.99
CA GLN A 103 13.54 -6.63 4.40
C GLN A 103 13.46 -7.26 5.79
N GLU A 104 14.31 -8.23 6.08
CA GLU A 104 14.38 -8.88 7.39
C GLU A 104 14.92 -7.94 8.47
N LYS A 105 15.96 -7.14 8.19
CA LYS A 105 16.45 -6.09 9.12
C LYS A 105 15.34 -5.10 9.47
N ARG A 106 14.60 -4.59 8.48
CA ARG A 106 13.47 -3.66 8.70
C ARG A 106 12.37 -4.31 9.53
N ARG A 107 12.06 -5.59 9.26
CA ARG A 107 11.10 -6.37 10.03
C ARG A 107 11.53 -6.51 11.48
N LEU A 108 12.78 -6.90 11.73
CA LEU A 108 13.35 -7.06 13.08
C LEU A 108 13.36 -5.74 13.85
N LYS A 109 13.71 -4.62 13.19
CA LYS A 109 13.64 -3.27 13.80
C LYS A 109 12.21 -2.95 14.26
N ARG A 110 11.20 -3.19 13.41
CA ARG A 110 9.78 -2.96 13.75
C ARG A 110 9.27 -3.93 14.80
N SER A 111 9.71 -5.18 14.77
CA SER A 111 9.27 -6.21 15.72
C SER A 111 10.06 -6.22 17.03
N LYS A 112 11.07 -5.34 17.19
CA LYS A 112 12.02 -5.35 18.31
C LYS A 112 12.71 -6.70 18.48
N GLY A 113 13.22 -7.27 17.39
CA GLY A 113 13.92 -8.55 17.36
C GLY A 113 13.03 -9.79 17.45
N ARG A 114 11.71 -9.64 17.60
CA ARG A 114 10.80 -10.78 17.77
C ARG A 114 10.72 -11.65 16.51
N SER A 115 10.68 -12.97 16.70
CA SER A 115 10.50 -13.97 15.65
C SER A 115 9.13 -13.86 14.97
N ARG A 116 9.03 -14.46 13.78
CA ARG A 116 7.77 -14.59 13.05
C ARG A 116 6.90 -15.65 13.74
N LEU A 117 5.60 -15.38 13.78
CA LEU A 117 4.62 -16.37 14.19
C LEU A 117 4.02 -16.99 12.94
N PHE A 118 3.38 -18.14 13.12
CA PHE A 118 2.55 -18.72 12.08
C PHE A 118 1.49 -17.72 11.61
N ASN A 119 1.34 -17.63 10.30
CA ASN A 119 0.35 -16.85 9.58
C ASN A 119 -0.65 -17.79 8.91
N SER A 120 -1.66 -17.27 8.22
CA SER A 120 -2.71 -18.11 7.61
C SER A 120 -2.17 -19.11 6.58
N LYS A 121 -1.05 -18.84 5.92
CA LYS A 121 -0.45 -19.76 4.93
C LYS A 121 0.14 -21.02 5.55
N ASP A 122 0.49 -20.99 6.83
CA ASP A 122 1.03 -22.15 7.54
C ASP A 122 -0.08 -23.13 7.96
N PHE A 123 -1.35 -22.74 7.80
CA PHE A 123 -2.51 -23.56 8.12
C PHE A 123 -3.08 -24.19 6.85
N HIS A 124 -3.46 -25.46 6.95
CA HIS A 124 -4.00 -26.20 5.82
C HIS A 124 -5.53 -26.12 5.80
N PHE A 125 -6.06 -25.23 4.95
CA PHE A 125 -7.49 -25.05 4.75
C PHE A 125 -7.97 -25.77 3.49
N ASN A 126 -8.93 -26.68 3.64
CA ASN A 126 -9.62 -27.34 2.55
C ASN A 126 -11.02 -26.73 2.37
N GLU A 127 -11.18 -25.90 1.34
CA GLU A 127 -12.43 -25.19 1.05
C GLU A 127 -13.59 -26.15 0.70
N LYS A 128 -13.32 -27.26 0.00
CA LYS A 128 -14.36 -28.24 -0.39
C LYS A 128 -14.97 -28.96 0.80
N GLN A 129 -14.14 -29.29 1.79
CA GLN A 129 -14.58 -29.99 2.99
C GLN A 129 -14.95 -29.04 4.14
N GLY A 130 -14.66 -27.74 4.00
CA GLY A 130 -14.81 -26.78 5.09
C GLY A 130 -13.95 -27.10 6.31
N SER A 131 -12.82 -27.79 6.12
CA SER A 131 -11.93 -28.25 7.20
C SER A 131 -10.63 -27.45 7.23
N CYS A 132 -10.09 -27.22 8.42
CA CYS A 132 -8.84 -26.49 8.60
C CYS A 132 -7.98 -27.20 9.65
N HIS A 133 -6.69 -27.36 9.36
CA HIS A 133 -5.71 -27.97 10.25
C HIS A 133 -4.57 -27.00 10.56
N CYS A 134 -4.10 -27.00 11.80
CA CYS A 134 -2.98 -26.18 12.22
C CYS A 134 -1.63 -26.83 11.87
N PRO A 135 -0.50 -26.09 11.94
CA PRO A 135 0.84 -26.65 11.77
C PRO A 135 1.18 -27.82 12.70
N ALA A 136 0.50 -27.93 13.85
CA ALA A 136 0.64 -29.05 14.79
C ALA A 136 -0.27 -30.26 14.45
N GLY A 137 -0.94 -30.25 13.30
CA GLY A 137 -1.83 -31.33 12.82
C GLY A 137 -3.20 -31.39 13.49
N LYS A 138 -3.53 -30.47 14.42
CA LYS A 138 -4.83 -30.44 15.09
C LYS A 138 -5.88 -29.76 14.22
N ALA A 139 -7.10 -30.32 14.19
CA ALA A 139 -8.25 -29.73 13.51
C ALA A 139 -8.73 -28.47 14.25
N LEU A 140 -9.18 -27.48 13.48
CA LEU A 140 -9.85 -26.28 13.98
C LEU A 140 -11.35 -26.38 13.70
N TRP A 141 -12.18 -25.84 14.59
CA TRP A 141 -13.61 -25.74 14.31
C TRP A 141 -13.93 -24.48 13.51
N LEU A 142 -14.94 -24.58 12.66
CA LEU A 142 -15.48 -23.44 11.94
C LEU A 142 -16.24 -22.54 12.91
N SER A 143 -15.68 -21.36 13.20
CA SER A 143 -16.28 -20.42 14.13
C SER A 143 -17.26 -19.48 13.45
N VAL A 144 -16.95 -19.03 12.23
CA VAL A 144 -17.83 -18.18 11.43
C VAL A 144 -17.74 -18.61 9.97
N LYS A 145 -18.89 -18.89 9.37
CA LYS A 145 -18.99 -19.42 8.00
C LYS A 145 -18.94 -18.36 6.91
N ASN A 146 -19.44 -17.15 7.17
CA ASN A 146 -19.36 -16.06 6.21
C ASN A 146 -19.21 -14.73 6.95
N ILE A 147 -18.06 -14.09 6.75
CA ILE A 147 -17.77 -12.74 7.18
C ILE A 147 -17.54 -11.95 5.91
N GLU A 148 -18.39 -10.97 5.65
CA GLU A 148 -18.16 -10.03 4.57
C GLU A 148 -17.36 -8.83 5.10
N THR A 149 -16.26 -8.51 4.45
CA THR A 149 -15.45 -7.33 4.76
C THR A 149 -14.96 -6.76 3.45
N THR A 150 -15.29 -5.49 3.20
CA THR A 150 -14.90 -4.76 1.98
C THR A 150 -15.20 -5.51 0.68
N GLY A 151 -16.39 -6.14 0.61
CA GLY A 151 -16.84 -6.93 -0.55
C GLY A 151 -16.12 -8.27 -0.74
N ARG A 152 -15.35 -8.72 0.25
CA ARG A 152 -14.68 -10.03 0.27
C ARG A 152 -15.28 -10.92 1.34
N GLN A 153 -15.43 -12.20 1.02
CA GLN A 153 -16.00 -13.19 1.92
C GLN A 153 -14.90 -14.02 2.58
N TYR A 154 -15.00 -14.15 3.90
CA TYR A 154 -14.04 -14.89 4.71
C TYR A 154 -14.75 -15.94 5.56
N VAL A 155 -14.08 -17.07 5.75
CA VAL A 155 -14.37 -18.05 6.81
C VAL A 155 -13.39 -17.86 7.94
N ARG A 156 -13.85 -18.01 9.18
CA ARG A 156 -13.01 -17.98 10.38
C ARG A 156 -13.01 -19.33 11.05
N PHE A 157 -11.81 -19.87 11.27
CA PHE A 157 -11.59 -21.06 12.08
C PHE A 157 -10.95 -20.70 13.41
N SER A 158 -11.32 -21.43 14.45
CA SER A 158 -10.80 -21.28 15.79
C SER A 158 -10.26 -22.62 16.29
N GLY A 159 -9.06 -22.60 16.84
CA GLY A 159 -8.46 -23.78 17.46
C GLY A 159 -9.05 -24.08 18.82
N PHE A 160 -9.07 -25.37 19.19
CA PHE A 160 -9.55 -25.78 20.51
C PHE A 160 -8.65 -25.31 21.62
N LEU A 161 -9.26 -24.73 22.66
CA LEU A 161 -8.52 -24.18 23.81
C LEU A 161 -7.72 -25.27 24.53
N LYS A 162 -8.31 -26.46 24.70
CA LYS A 162 -7.64 -27.64 25.27
C LYS A 162 -6.37 -28.00 24.50
N ASP A 163 -6.44 -28.03 23.18
CA ASP A 163 -5.31 -28.41 22.32
C ASP A 163 -4.26 -27.30 22.27
N CYS A 164 -4.70 -26.03 22.22
CA CYS A 164 -3.81 -24.89 22.13
C CYS A 164 -3.03 -24.63 23.43
N ARG A 165 -3.58 -24.99 24.61
CA ARG A 165 -2.92 -24.81 25.91
C ARG A 165 -1.72 -25.73 26.11
N VAL A 166 -1.79 -26.95 25.60
CA VAL A 166 -0.75 -27.98 25.74
C VAL A 166 0.10 -28.14 24.47
N CYS A 167 -0.08 -27.25 23.48
CA CYS A 167 0.59 -27.37 22.19
C CYS A 167 2.09 -27.02 22.30
N PRO A 168 3.01 -27.91 21.84
CA PRO A 168 4.45 -27.62 21.86
C PRO A 168 4.82 -26.45 20.94
N LEU A 169 4.01 -26.18 19.90
CA LEU A 169 4.21 -25.05 18.97
C LEU A 169 3.51 -23.77 19.44
N GLN A 170 3.07 -23.67 20.70
CA GLN A 170 2.29 -22.52 21.20
C GLN A 170 3.05 -21.20 21.00
N THR A 171 4.35 -21.15 21.31
CA THR A 171 5.17 -19.92 21.22
C THR A 171 5.40 -19.47 19.77
N GLN A 172 5.42 -20.41 18.82
CA GLN A 172 5.50 -20.13 17.38
C GLN A 172 4.12 -19.76 16.79
N CYS A 173 3.03 -20.19 17.43
CA CYS A 173 1.66 -19.91 16.98
C CYS A 173 1.09 -18.60 17.56
N MET A 174 1.31 -18.31 18.84
CA MET A 174 0.72 -17.17 19.56
C MET A 174 1.72 -16.56 20.53
N ARG A 175 1.79 -15.22 20.57
CA ARG A 175 2.71 -14.51 21.49
C ARG A 175 2.38 -14.70 22.95
N LYS A 176 1.09 -14.82 23.26
CA LYS A 176 0.58 -15.01 24.62
C LYS A 176 -0.09 -16.37 24.71
N PRO A 177 0.01 -17.05 25.85
CA PRO A 177 -0.75 -18.27 26.11
C PRO A 177 -2.26 -18.03 25.90
N PRO A 178 -2.98 -19.01 25.32
CA PRO A 178 -4.41 -18.87 25.06
C PRO A 178 -5.20 -18.91 26.38
N THR A 179 -5.93 -17.83 26.68
CA THR A 179 -6.73 -17.71 27.92
C THR A 179 -8.16 -18.18 27.71
N LYS A 180 -8.95 -17.40 26.95
CA LYS A 180 -10.39 -17.62 26.69
C LYS A 180 -10.67 -18.31 25.35
N GLN A 181 -9.81 -18.10 24.36
CA GLN A 181 -9.99 -18.60 23.00
C GLN A 181 -8.65 -19.09 22.46
N GLY A 182 -8.69 -20.13 21.61
CA GLY A 182 -7.52 -20.63 20.89
C GLY A 182 -7.12 -19.73 19.73
N ARG A 183 -6.19 -20.20 18.90
CA ARG A 183 -5.74 -19.48 17.71
C ARG A 183 -6.89 -19.29 16.73
N GLN A 184 -7.10 -18.06 16.28
CA GLN A 184 -8.03 -17.75 15.19
C GLN A 184 -7.26 -17.54 13.89
N VAL A 185 -7.81 -18.07 12.81
CA VAL A 185 -7.32 -17.87 11.45
C VAL A 185 -8.49 -17.62 10.51
N GLN A 186 -8.26 -16.76 9.52
CA GLN A 186 -9.28 -16.40 8.53
C GLN A 186 -8.76 -16.74 7.15
N PHE A 187 -9.64 -17.29 6.32
CA PHE A 187 -9.36 -17.60 4.91
C PHE A 187 -10.40 -16.93 4.05
N GLU A 188 -9.95 -16.34 2.95
CA GLU A 188 -10.83 -15.79 1.92
C GLU A 188 -11.40 -16.94 1.08
N ILE A 189 -12.72 -16.97 0.93
CA ILE A 189 -13.49 -17.96 0.14
C ILE A 189 -14.09 -17.32 -1.10
N ASN A 190 -14.59 -18.13 -2.04
CA ASN A 190 -15.29 -17.66 -3.25
C ASN A 190 -14.44 -16.72 -4.13
N LYS A 191 -13.15 -17.03 -4.28
CA LYS A 191 -12.23 -16.23 -5.12
C LYS A 191 -12.62 -16.17 -6.60
N SER A 192 -13.42 -17.12 -7.09
CA SER A 192 -13.75 -17.30 -8.51
C SER A 192 -14.91 -16.41 -9.01
N THR A 193 -15.81 -15.95 -8.14
CA THR A 193 -16.91 -15.02 -8.49
C THR A 193 -16.48 -13.54 -8.43
N LYS A 194 -15.17 -13.29 -8.38
CA LYS A 194 -14.59 -11.98 -8.11
C LYS A 194 -14.74 -11.05 -9.31
N ARG A 195 -15.35 -9.88 -9.09
CA ARG A 195 -15.19 -8.72 -9.98
C ARG A 195 -13.73 -8.28 -9.92
N ILE A 196 -13.04 -8.25 -11.07
CA ILE A 196 -11.63 -7.83 -11.16
C ILE A 196 -11.49 -6.41 -10.58
N SER A 197 -10.72 -6.28 -9.50
CA SER A 197 -10.48 -4.99 -8.84
C SER A 197 -9.61 -4.07 -9.70
N TYR A 198 -9.71 -2.77 -9.49
CA TYR A 198 -8.82 -1.80 -10.13
C TYR A 198 -7.36 -2.02 -9.71
N THR A 199 -7.13 -2.47 -8.47
CA THR A 199 -5.81 -2.96 -8.03
C THR A 199 -5.29 -4.11 -8.89
N ASP A 200 -6.13 -5.11 -9.21
CA ASP A 200 -5.71 -6.24 -10.04
C ASP A 200 -5.42 -5.79 -11.48
N LYS A 201 -6.23 -4.88 -12.06
CA LYS A 201 -5.98 -4.27 -13.37
C LYS A 201 -4.66 -3.50 -13.40
N MET A 202 -4.44 -2.64 -12.39
CA MET A 202 -3.20 -1.87 -12.26
C MET A 202 -1.99 -2.78 -12.09
N ARG A 203 -2.12 -3.88 -11.35
CA ARG A 203 -1.05 -4.88 -11.19
C ARG A 203 -0.61 -5.42 -12.54
N VAL A 204 -1.55 -5.88 -13.38
CA VAL A 204 -1.23 -6.38 -14.73
C VAL A 204 -0.54 -5.29 -15.57
N LYS A 205 -1.08 -4.07 -15.55
CA LYS A 205 -0.53 -2.93 -16.30
C LYS A 205 0.89 -2.58 -15.86
N ILE A 206 1.11 -2.36 -14.57
CA ILE A 206 2.40 -1.90 -14.02
C ILE A 206 3.47 -2.99 -14.02
N ASP A 207 3.08 -4.27 -13.95
CA ASP A 207 4.00 -5.41 -14.02
C ASP A 207 4.37 -5.79 -15.46
N SER A 208 3.81 -5.13 -16.48
CA SER A 208 4.30 -5.26 -17.86
C SER A 208 5.68 -4.58 -18.03
N SER A 209 6.44 -4.97 -19.06
CA SER A 209 7.74 -4.34 -19.37
C SER A 209 7.59 -2.83 -19.62
N ALA A 210 6.57 -2.44 -20.40
CA ALA A 210 6.24 -1.04 -20.67
C ALA A 210 5.81 -0.30 -19.38
N GLY A 211 4.96 -0.92 -18.55
CA GLY A 211 4.50 -0.34 -17.29
C GLY A 211 5.64 -0.12 -16.29
N ARG A 212 6.55 -1.08 -16.14
CA ARG A 212 7.75 -0.94 -15.32
C ARG A 212 8.64 0.22 -15.81
N ARG A 213 8.83 0.34 -17.12
CA ARG A 213 9.61 1.43 -17.73
C ARG A 213 8.99 2.81 -17.49
N GLN A 214 7.66 2.94 -17.57
CA GLN A 214 7.01 4.22 -17.26
C GLN A 214 7.11 4.52 -15.77
N TYR A 215 6.82 3.55 -14.91
CA TYR A 215 6.86 3.75 -13.46
C TYR A 215 8.27 4.01 -12.91
N SER A 216 9.33 3.49 -13.55
CA SER A 216 10.71 3.76 -13.15
C SER A 216 11.13 5.21 -13.34
N LYS A 217 10.52 5.95 -14.28
CA LYS A 217 10.83 7.36 -14.54
C LYS A 217 10.60 8.26 -13.34
N ARG A 218 9.67 7.92 -12.45
CA ARG A 218 9.34 8.74 -11.28
C ARG A 218 10.59 9.10 -10.45
N LEU A 219 11.57 8.18 -10.36
CA LEU A 219 12.81 8.42 -9.61
C LEU A 219 13.60 9.60 -10.19
N GLY A 220 13.61 9.76 -11.51
CA GLY A 220 14.26 10.90 -12.17
C GLY A 220 13.37 12.14 -12.26
N ALA A 221 12.05 11.99 -12.10
CA ALA A 221 11.10 13.10 -12.18
C ALA A 221 10.96 13.81 -10.82
N ILE A 222 10.58 13.11 -9.76
CA ILE A 222 10.16 13.73 -8.48
C ILE A 222 11.31 13.83 -7.47
N GLU A 223 12.23 12.86 -7.43
CA GLU A 223 13.29 12.83 -6.40
C GLU A 223 14.25 14.03 -6.51
N PRO A 224 14.66 14.52 -7.71
CA PRO A 224 15.51 15.70 -7.80
C PRO A 224 14.82 16.96 -7.27
N VAL A 225 13.49 17.08 -7.47
CA VAL A 225 12.69 18.19 -6.93
C VAL A 225 12.71 18.16 -5.40
N PHE A 226 12.41 17.01 -4.79
CA PHE A 226 12.47 16.88 -3.34
C PHE A 226 13.89 16.97 -2.78
N GLY A 227 14.89 16.46 -3.49
CA GLY A 227 16.30 16.61 -3.13
C GLY A 227 16.71 18.08 -3.10
N ASN A 228 16.30 18.86 -4.09
CA ASN A 228 16.54 20.29 -4.10
C ASN A 228 15.84 21.02 -2.93
N ILE A 229 14.56 20.72 -2.70
CA ILE A 229 13.78 21.33 -1.61
C ILE A 229 14.37 21.00 -0.22
N THR A 230 14.70 19.72 0.01
CA THR A 230 15.06 19.22 1.35
C THR A 230 16.54 19.39 1.66
N VAL A 231 17.43 19.18 0.67
CA VAL A 231 18.89 19.19 0.86
C VAL A 231 19.48 20.54 0.47
N ASN A 232 19.26 21.00 -0.76
CA ASN A 232 19.90 22.23 -1.25
C ASN A 232 19.29 23.49 -0.62
N LYS A 233 17.96 23.54 -0.55
CA LYS A 233 17.23 24.67 0.04
C LYS A 233 17.03 24.50 1.56
N GLY A 234 17.09 23.27 2.07
CA GLY A 234 17.11 22.99 3.51
C GLY A 234 15.74 22.87 4.20
N MET A 235 14.62 22.76 3.48
CA MET A 235 13.31 22.52 4.09
C MET A 235 13.08 21.02 4.32
N ASN A 236 13.67 20.51 5.40
CA ASN A 236 13.46 19.13 5.86
C ASN A 236 12.33 18.98 6.89
N LYS A 237 11.71 20.09 7.30
CA LYS A 237 10.56 20.14 8.21
C LYS A 237 9.76 21.43 8.00
N PHE A 238 8.47 21.38 8.27
CA PHE A 238 7.65 22.59 8.37
C PHE A 238 7.94 23.32 9.68
N THR A 239 8.12 24.64 9.62
CA THR A 239 8.47 25.48 10.77
C THR A 239 7.30 26.32 11.26
N LEU A 240 6.25 26.45 10.45
CA LEU A 240 5.05 27.22 10.77
C LEU A 240 3.97 26.35 11.41
N ARG A 241 2.97 27.01 12.01
CA ARG A 241 1.78 26.37 12.59
C ARG A 241 0.51 26.88 11.90
N GLY A 242 -0.45 26.00 11.70
CA GLY A 242 -1.67 26.29 10.96
C GLY A 242 -1.51 25.92 9.49
N GLN A 243 -2.53 25.27 8.92
CA GLN A 243 -2.47 24.70 7.58
C GLN A 243 -2.15 25.76 6.52
N ASP A 244 -2.76 26.95 6.61
CA ASP A 244 -2.53 28.01 5.62
C ASP A 244 -1.07 28.49 5.60
N LYS A 245 -0.48 28.69 6.79
CA LYS A 245 0.92 29.11 6.90
C LYS A 245 1.86 28.03 6.37
N VAL A 246 1.62 26.78 6.75
CA VAL A 246 2.41 25.62 6.30
C VAL A 246 2.28 25.42 4.78
N ASN A 247 1.09 25.59 4.24
CA ASN A 247 0.83 25.52 2.80
C ASN A 247 1.55 26.63 2.03
N THR A 248 1.54 27.85 2.56
CA THR A 248 2.31 28.97 1.99
C THR A 248 3.80 28.69 2.04
N GLN A 249 4.31 28.18 3.16
CA GLN A 249 5.71 27.75 3.26
C GLN A 249 6.07 26.73 2.19
N TRP A 250 5.24 25.70 2.00
CA TRP A 250 5.46 24.66 0.99
C TRP A 250 5.46 25.20 -0.44
N LYS A 251 4.54 26.11 -0.77
CA LYS A 251 4.40 26.66 -2.12
C LYS A 251 5.50 27.66 -2.50
N MET A 252 6.11 28.32 -1.52
CA MET A 252 7.11 29.37 -1.74
C MET A 252 8.55 28.84 -1.77
N TYR A 253 8.77 27.58 -1.43
CA TYR A 253 10.10 26.99 -1.30
C TYR A 253 10.60 26.38 -2.59
#